data_AF-A0A954WIE6-F1
#
_entry.id   AF-A0A954WIE6-F1
#
_cell.length_a   1.000
_cell.length_b   1.000
_cell.length_c   1.000
_cell.angle_alpha   90.00
_cell.angle_beta   90.00
_cell.angle_gamma   90.00
#
_symmetry.space_group_name_H-M   'P 1'
#
loop_
_entity.id
_entity.type
_entity.pdbx_description
1 polymer ?
#
loop_
_entity_poly.entity_id
_entity_poly.type
_entity_poly.pdbx_seq_one_letter_code
_entity_poly.pdbx_strand_id
1 'polypeptide(L)'
;SDNDDDGNRGVRINYVMEYGNYGYRDEMTGAGWQAERTNWESEIPLRHWHLNDPGVVPNLLQTGAGSPTGITVYEGRLLPKVFWDQVIHCDAGPNVVRAYPVTNDGAGYKAEMVNVLHGARDNWFRPADVCVAPDGSLFVTDWYDPGVGGHNMQDLDRGRLFRIAPPGAKYTVPKFDFTTAEGAAEALKNPNSSVRFMAWTALHEMGDKAEPALKKLLADDNPRIRARALWVLGKIEGHGPQAVELATADSDANVRIVGVRLARQLKLDLIPIVKQLVKDPSPQVRRDLAIALRHSESPQAAQLWAELAMQHDGKDRWYLEALGIGADRNWDSYLAAWLEQVGDKWNTPAGRDIIWRSRAKATPSYLAKILTDPTTPPEAQPRYFRAFDFHTGPEKDAALKTILGL
;
A
#
# COMPACT_ATOMS: atom_id res chain seq x y z
N SER A 1 -9.26 0.44 -4.77
CA SER A 1 -10.22 1.54 -4.92
C SER A 1 -11.41 1.19 -4.04
N ASP A 2 -11.89 2.13 -3.26
CA ASP A 2 -13.13 2.00 -2.49
C ASP A 2 -13.85 3.36 -2.48
N ASN A 3 -15.16 3.32 -2.26
CA ASN A 3 -16.03 4.48 -2.21
C ASN A 3 -16.89 4.43 -0.95
N ASP A 4 -17.48 5.57 -0.60
CA ASP A 4 -18.46 5.65 0.46
C ASP A 4 -19.77 4.94 0.10
N ASP A 5 -20.63 4.71 1.10
CA ASP A 5 -21.86 3.90 1.01
C ASP A 5 -22.79 4.31 -0.15
N ASP A 6 -22.81 5.58 -0.55
CA ASP A 6 -23.62 6.10 -1.67
C ASP A 6 -22.79 6.57 -2.88
N GLY A 7 -21.45 6.50 -2.82
CA GLY A 7 -20.53 6.96 -3.86
C GLY A 7 -20.48 8.47 -4.07
N ASN A 8 -21.20 9.27 -3.27
CA ASN A 8 -21.39 10.70 -3.51
C ASN A 8 -20.40 11.59 -2.74
N ARG A 9 -19.85 11.12 -1.63
CA ARG A 9 -18.96 11.92 -0.77
C ARG A 9 -17.50 11.63 -0.97
N GLY A 10 -17.12 10.46 -1.52
CA GLY A 10 -15.73 10.26 -1.93
C GLY A 10 -15.33 8.85 -2.31
N VAL A 11 -14.66 8.74 -3.45
CA VAL A 11 -13.87 7.60 -3.90
C VAL A 11 -12.40 7.87 -3.58
N ARG A 12 -11.67 6.81 -3.23
CA ARG A 12 -10.23 6.88 -2.99
C ARG A 12 -9.49 5.70 -3.58
N ILE A 13 -8.21 5.94 -3.86
CA ILE A 13 -7.23 4.92 -4.21
C ILE A 13 -6.32 4.74 -2.99
N ASN A 14 -6.14 3.49 -2.56
CA ASN A 14 -5.25 3.14 -1.47
C ASN A 14 -4.14 2.24 -2.01
N TYR A 15 -2.91 2.48 -1.55
CA TYR A 15 -1.91 1.44 -1.56
C TYR A 15 -2.20 0.50 -0.39
N VAL A 16 -2.38 -0.79 -0.69
CA VAL A 16 -2.72 -1.78 0.33
C VAL A 16 -1.45 -2.21 1.07
N MET A 17 -1.12 -1.46 2.11
CA MET A 17 -0.18 -1.88 3.15
C MET A 17 -0.76 -3.06 3.92
N GLU A 18 0.04 -4.11 4.08
CA GLU A 18 -0.40 -5.32 4.79
C GLU A 18 -0.72 -5.02 6.26
N TYR A 19 -1.84 -5.54 6.74
CA TYR A 19 -2.42 -5.23 8.06
C TYR A 19 -2.83 -3.77 8.29
N GLY A 20 -2.82 -2.93 7.24
CA GLY A 20 -3.24 -1.55 7.33
C GLY A 20 -4.73 -1.40 7.66
N ASN A 21 -5.05 -0.44 8.53
CA ASN A 21 -6.40 0.06 8.73
C ASN A 21 -6.59 1.31 7.84
N TYR A 22 -7.69 1.37 7.08
CA TYR A 22 -8.01 2.50 6.19
C TYR A 22 -9.21 3.30 6.70
N GLY A 23 -9.56 3.16 7.99
CA GLY A 23 -10.44 4.06 8.72
C GLY A 23 -11.88 4.10 8.26
N TYR A 24 -12.40 3.02 7.67
CA TYR A 24 -13.83 2.92 7.35
C TYR A 24 -14.72 3.01 8.60
N ARG A 25 -14.25 2.42 9.70
CA ARG A 25 -14.82 2.55 11.03
C ARG A 25 -13.74 2.93 12.02
N ASP A 26 -14.17 3.57 13.10
CA ASP A 26 -13.32 3.83 14.26
C ASP A 26 -12.75 2.51 14.81
N GLU A 27 -11.43 2.48 15.06
CA GLU A 27 -10.70 1.28 15.48
C GLU A 27 -11.19 0.74 16.84
N MET A 28 -11.57 1.63 17.76
CA MET A 28 -11.85 1.29 19.16
C MET A 28 -13.32 0.98 19.41
N THR A 29 -14.20 1.70 18.73
CA THR A 29 -15.65 1.70 18.98
C THR A 29 -16.44 1.05 17.85
N GLY A 30 -15.86 0.91 16.65
CA GLY A 30 -16.56 0.48 15.45
C GLY A 30 -17.58 1.49 14.91
N ALA A 31 -17.57 2.72 15.44
CA ALA A 31 -18.44 3.80 15.00
C ALA A 31 -18.17 4.21 13.54
N GLY A 32 -19.23 4.65 12.86
CA GLY A 32 -19.14 5.21 11.52
C GLY A 32 -18.65 6.67 11.54
N TRP A 33 -18.30 7.19 10.37
CA TRP A 33 -17.67 8.51 10.21
C TRP A 33 -18.49 9.72 10.70
N GLN A 34 -19.80 9.55 10.84
CA GLN A 34 -20.72 10.57 11.33
C GLN A 34 -20.67 10.75 12.86
N ALA A 35 -20.09 9.80 13.59
CA ALA A 35 -19.95 9.93 15.04
C ALA A 35 -19.02 11.10 15.38
N GLU A 36 -19.49 11.96 16.28
CA GLU A 36 -18.71 13.08 16.80
C GLU A 36 -17.50 12.55 17.57
N ARG A 37 -16.35 13.19 17.34
CA ARG A 37 -15.07 12.85 17.98
C ARG A 37 -14.13 14.04 17.97
N THR A 38 -13.17 14.04 18.90
CA THR A 38 -12.09 15.02 18.91
C THR A 38 -11.24 14.90 17.65
N ASN A 39 -10.65 16.01 17.20
CA ASN A 39 -9.79 16.05 16.03
C ASN A 39 -10.48 15.59 14.73
N TRP A 40 -11.80 15.62 14.60
CA TRP A 40 -12.41 15.27 13.31
C TRP A 40 -12.09 16.31 12.22
N GLU A 41 -12.01 15.87 10.97
CA GLU A 41 -11.71 16.75 9.84
C GLU A 41 -12.90 17.65 9.48
N SER A 42 -12.58 18.86 9.01
CA SER A 42 -13.58 19.80 8.51
C SER A 42 -14.16 19.35 7.16
N GLU A 43 -13.31 18.76 6.31
CA GLU A 43 -13.70 18.25 5.00
C GLU A 43 -14.29 16.84 5.09
N ILE A 44 -15.49 16.64 4.52
CA ILE A 44 -16.19 15.35 4.54
C ILE A 44 -15.32 14.21 3.98
N PRO A 45 -14.64 14.35 2.82
CA PRO A 45 -13.82 13.25 2.28
C PRO A 45 -12.70 12.81 3.21
N LEU A 46 -12.15 13.71 4.04
CA LEU A 46 -11.11 13.38 5.00
C LEU A 46 -11.70 12.80 6.30
N ARG A 47 -12.90 13.26 6.68
CA ARG A 47 -13.66 12.77 7.84
C ARG A 47 -14.18 11.35 7.65
N HIS A 48 -14.63 11.02 6.43
CA HIS A 48 -15.31 9.76 6.09
C HIS A 48 -14.47 8.53 6.44
N TRP A 49 -13.14 8.70 6.41
CA TRP A 49 -12.21 7.61 6.56
C TRP A 49 -11.29 7.74 7.76
N HIS A 50 -11.66 8.56 8.74
CA HIS A 50 -10.87 8.75 9.97
C HIS A 50 -9.38 9.04 9.69
N LEU A 51 -9.05 9.76 8.59
CA LEU A 51 -7.68 9.78 8.04
C LEU A 51 -6.62 10.38 8.97
N ASN A 52 -7.06 11.17 9.93
CA ASN A 52 -6.19 11.81 10.90
C ASN A 52 -6.10 11.07 12.24
N ASP A 53 -6.74 9.90 12.37
CA ASP A 53 -6.66 9.06 13.55
C ASP A 53 -5.33 8.27 13.61
N PRO A 54 -4.78 8.02 14.82
CA PRO A 54 -3.70 7.06 15.02
C PRO A 54 -4.09 5.69 14.51
N GLY A 55 -3.26 5.07 13.67
CA GLY A 55 -3.53 3.72 13.15
C GLY A 55 -4.13 3.69 11.75
N VAL A 56 -4.61 4.83 11.24
CA VAL A 56 -5.17 4.91 9.89
C VAL A 56 -4.08 5.22 8.88
N VAL A 57 -3.89 4.30 7.93
CA VAL A 57 -2.94 4.44 6.81
C VAL A 57 -3.42 5.52 5.85
N PRO A 58 -2.55 6.45 5.42
CA PRO A 58 -2.92 7.46 4.43
C PRO A 58 -3.40 6.83 3.12
N ASN A 59 -4.29 7.53 2.42
CA ASN A 59 -4.68 7.15 1.07
C ASN A 59 -3.61 7.61 0.06
N LEU A 60 -3.61 6.99 -1.13
CA LEU A 60 -2.79 7.45 -2.25
C LEU A 60 -3.41 8.72 -2.87
N LEU A 61 -4.73 8.68 -3.08
CA LEU A 61 -5.46 9.74 -3.76
C LEU A 61 -6.94 9.69 -3.39
N GLN A 62 -7.58 10.86 -3.33
CA GLN A 62 -9.04 10.98 -3.36
C GLN A 62 -9.47 11.51 -4.73
N THR A 63 -10.45 10.84 -5.34
CA THR A 63 -10.85 11.11 -6.74
C THR A 63 -12.22 11.81 -6.85
N GLY A 64 -12.79 12.23 -5.70
CA GLY A 64 -14.12 12.84 -5.62
C GLY A 64 -15.24 11.80 -5.70
N ALA A 65 -16.46 12.23 -6.03
CA ALA A 65 -17.60 11.34 -6.22
C ALA A 65 -17.40 10.42 -7.41
N GLY A 66 -17.89 9.18 -7.30
CA GLY A 66 -17.74 8.18 -8.35
C GLY A 66 -18.29 6.82 -7.99
N SER A 67 -18.16 5.90 -8.94
CA SER A 67 -18.58 4.51 -8.84
C SER A 67 -17.44 3.66 -9.41
N PRO A 68 -16.40 3.38 -8.60
CA PRO A 68 -15.21 2.68 -9.05
C PRO A 68 -15.54 1.26 -9.49
N THR A 69 -14.97 0.83 -10.61
CA THR A 69 -15.19 -0.51 -11.15
C THR A 69 -13.83 -1.19 -11.39
N GLY A 70 -13.54 -1.67 -12.60
CA GLY A 70 -12.31 -2.41 -12.89
C GLY A 70 -11.02 -1.64 -12.68
N ILE A 71 -9.96 -2.37 -12.35
CA ILE A 71 -8.64 -1.81 -12.05
C ILE A 71 -7.53 -2.77 -12.48
N THR A 72 -6.46 -2.24 -13.05
CA THR A 72 -5.28 -3.03 -13.45
C THR A 72 -4.00 -2.19 -13.36
N VAL A 73 -2.84 -2.84 -13.38
CA VAL A 73 -1.54 -2.15 -13.54
C VAL A 73 -1.10 -2.33 -14.98
N TYR A 74 -0.91 -1.22 -15.70
CA TYR A 74 -0.46 -1.25 -17.08
C TYR A 74 1.06 -1.34 -17.16
N GLU A 75 1.57 -2.54 -17.40
CA GLU A 75 3.00 -2.79 -17.59
C GLU A 75 3.40 -2.88 -19.07
N GLY A 76 2.47 -2.57 -19.98
CA GLY A 76 2.76 -2.53 -21.41
C GLY A 76 3.65 -1.35 -21.76
N ARG A 77 4.18 -1.39 -22.99
CA ARG A 77 4.98 -0.31 -23.58
C ARG A 77 4.37 0.24 -24.87
N LEU A 78 3.18 -0.26 -25.26
CA LEU A 78 2.49 0.15 -26.49
C LEU A 78 1.83 1.53 -26.35
N LEU A 79 1.23 1.82 -25.19
CA LEU A 79 0.65 3.13 -24.89
C LEU A 79 1.74 4.17 -24.59
N PRO A 80 1.44 5.47 -24.61
CA PRO A 80 2.40 6.52 -24.26
C PRO A 80 3.06 6.34 -22.89
N LYS A 81 4.29 6.86 -22.75
CA LYS A 81 5.14 6.69 -21.56
C LYS A 81 4.48 7.10 -20.24
N VAL A 82 3.57 8.07 -20.25
CA VAL A 82 2.82 8.52 -19.06
C VAL A 82 2.01 7.39 -18.41
N PHE A 83 1.65 6.35 -19.18
CA PHE A 83 0.87 5.21 -18.68
C PHE A 83 1.74 4.03 -18.25
N TRP A 84 3.04 4.03 -18.56
CA TRP A 84 3.92 2.89 -18.28
C TRP A 84 4.05 2.65 -16.77
N ASP A 85 3.78 1.42 -16.38
CA ASP A 85 3.83 0.92 -15.01
C ASP A 85 2.86 1.62 -14.05
N GLN A 86 1.77 2.19 -14.58
CA GLN A 86 0.77 2.93 -13.81
C GLN A 86 -0.51 2.13 -13.58
N VAL A 87 -1.19 2.45 -12.50
CA VAL A 87 -2.54 1.93 -12.21
C VAL A 87 -3.52 2.55 -13.20
N ILE A 88 -4.31 1.73 -13.88
CA ILE A 88 -5.44 2.12 -14.72
C ILE A 88 -6.73 1.68 -14.03
N HIS A 89 -7.70 2.58 -13.95
CA HIS A 89 -8.92 2.41 -13.17
C HIS A 89 -10.13 2.96 -13.92
N CYS A 90 -11.17 2.14 -14.01
CA CYS A 90 -12.48 2.51 -14.51
C CYS A 90 -13.30 3.14 -13.39
N ASP A 91 -13.99 4.22 -13.72
CA ASP A 91 -14.95 4.88 -12.84
C ASP A 91 -16.21 5.19 -13.64
N ALA A 92 -17.29 4.44 -13.34
CA ALA A 92 -18.52 4.50 -14.12
C ALA A 92 -19.27 5.80 -13.90
N GLY A 93 -19.25 6.34 -12.66
CA GLY A 93 -19.96 7.56 -12.28
C GLY A 93 -19.55 8.79 -13.10
N PRO A 94 -18.26 9.16 -13.15
CA PRO A 94 -17.73 10.25 -13.95
C PRO A 94 -17.38 9.87 -15.39
N ASN A 95 -17.74 8.65 -15.84
CA ASN A 95 -17.62 8.19 -17.23
C ASN A 95 -16.18 8.22 -17.75
N VAL A 96 -15.26 7.65 -16.98
CA VAL A 96 -13.82 7.80 -17.24
C VAL A 96 -13.01 6.57 -16.88
N VAL A 97 -11.99 6.32 -17.69
CA VAL A 97 -10.88 5.43 -17.39
C VAL A 97 -9.66 6.31 -17.13
N ARG A 98 -9.13 6.25 -15.91
CA ARG A 98 -8.00 7.08 -15.45
C ARG A 98 -6.76 6.22 -15.28
N ALA A 99 -5.62 6.81 -15.59
CA ALA A 99 -4.34 6.38 -15.07
C ALA A 99 -4.00 7.22 -13.84
N TYR A 100 -3.27 6.62 -12.91
CA TYR A 100 -2.67 7.31 -11.77
C TYR A 100 -1.15 7.22 -11.86
N PRO A 101 -0.47 8.16 -12.57
CA PRO A 101 0.98 8.25 -12.54
C PRO A 101 1.50 8.43 -11.12
N VAL A 102 2.25 7.46 -10.63
CA VAL A 102 2.76 7.39 -9.26
C VAL A 102 4.25 7.75 -9.20
N THR A 103 4.60 8.54 -8.19
CA THR A 103 5.99 8.79 -7.77
C THR A 103 6.18 8.42 -6.31
N ASN A 104 7.39 7.97 -5.95
CA ASN A 104 7.74 7.70 -4.55
C ASN A 104 7.68 8.98 -3.71
N ASP A 105 7.12 8.89 -2.51
CA ASP A 105 7.08 9.97 -1.53
C ASP A 105 7.23 9.39 -0.13
N GLY A 106 8.46 9.44 0.40
CA GLY A 106 8.82 8.69 1.60
C GLY A 106 8.59 7.19 1.42
N ALA A 107 8.07 6.55 2.47
CA ALA A 107 7.58 5.19 2.51
C ALA A 107 6.26 5.00 1.75
N GLY A 108 5.61 6.07 1.34
CA GLY A 108 4.39 6.07 0.56
C GLY A 108 4.62 6.46 -0.89
N TYR A 109 3.62 7.15 -1.43
CA TYR A 109 3.52 7.54 -2.83
C TYR A 109 2.71 8.82 -2.97
N LYS A 110 2.95 9.56 -4.05
CA LYS A 110 2.06 10.59 -4.59
C LYS A 110 1.56 10.16 -5.96
N ALA A 111 0.38 10.63 -6.36
CA ALA A 111 -0.20 10.32 -7.65
C ALA A 111 -0.87 11.54 -8.31
N GLU A 112 -0.86 11.55 -9.63
CA GLU A 112 -1.64 12.47 -10.47
C GLU A 112 -2.83 11.74 -11.10
N MET A 113 -3.75 12.47 -11.73
CA MET A 113 -4.85 11.89 -12.52
C MET A 113 -4.69 12.23 -13.99
N VAL A 114 -4.62 11.20 -14.84
CA VAL A 114 -4.56 11.37 -16.30
C VAL A 114 -5.64 10.53 -16.95
N ASN A 115 -6.48 11.12 -17.79
CA ASN A 115 -7.52 10.36 -18.49
C ASN A 115 -6.91 9.52 -19.61
N VAL A 116 -7.29 8.24 -19.66
CA VAL A 116 -6.98 7.32 -20.77
C VAL A 116 -8.12 7.36 -21.80
N LEU A 117 -9.35 7.27 -21.32
CA LEU A 117 -10.58 7.28 -22.11
C LEU A 117 -11.69 7.94 -21.28
N HIS A 118 -12.55 8.75 -21.90
CA HIS A 118 -13.71 9.33 -21.21
C HIS A 118 -14.86 9.56 -22.18
N GLY A 119 -16.08 9.70 -21.65
CA GLY A 119 -17.33 9.86 -22.39
C GLY A 119 -17.49 11.17 -23.17
N ALA A 120 -16.41 11.76 -23.72
CA ALA A 120 -16.43 13.07 -24.38
C ALA A 120 -17.42 13.19 -25.54
N ARG A 121 -17.68 12.07 -26.24
CA ARG A 121 -18.58 12.00 -27.40
C ARG A 121 -19.93 11.39 -27.06
N ASP A 122 -20.04 10.74 -25.91
CA ASP A 122 -21.20 9.98 -25.49
C ASP A 122 -21.21 9.81 -23.96
N ASN A 123 -22.14 10.52 -23.33
CA ASN A 123 -22.28 10.55 -21.87
C ASN A 123 -22.95 9.29 -21.30
N TRP A 124 -23.27 8.29 -22.13
CA TRP A 124 -23.75 6.97 -21.67
C TRP A 124 -22.60 5.98 -21.50
N PHE A 125 -21.34 6.43 -21.69
CA PHE A 125 -20.15 5.63 -21.38
C PHE A 125 -20.05 5.33 -19.87
N ARG A 126 -20.12 4.05 -19.52
CA ARG A 126 -20.06 3.47 -18.17
C ARG A 126 -18.99 2.37 -18.16
N PRO A 127 -17.70 2.74 -18.06
CA PRO A 127 -16.62 1.77 -18.06
C PRO A 127 -16.76 0.81 -16.89
N ALA A 128 -16.77 -0.48 -17.19
CA ALA A 128 -17.02 -1.55 -16.23
C ALA A 128 -15.73 -2.28 -15.85
N ASP A 129 -14.86 -2.59 -16.81
CA ASP A 129 -13.58 -3.23 -16.53
C ASP A 129 -12.48 -2.81 -17.50
N VAL A 130 -11.23 -2.98 -17.10
CA VAL A 130 -10.03 -2.71 -17.92
C VAL A 130 -9.00 -3.82 -17.77
N CYS A 131 -8.53 -4.34 -18.90
CA CYS A 131 -7.47 -5.36 -18.92
C CYS A 131 -6.40 -5.05 -19.97
N VAL A 132 -5.20 -5.57 -19.74
CA VAL A 132 -4.06 -5.43 -20.65
C VAL A 132 -4.02 -6.63 -21.58
N ALA A 133 -4.01 -6.42 -22.89
CA ALA A 133 -3.88 -7.49 -23.89
C ALA A 133 -2.43 -7.98 -24.04
N PRO A 134 -2.20 -9.18 -24.60
CA PRO A 134 -0.85 -9.72 -24.82
C PRO A 134 0.08 -8.88 -25.72
N ASP A 135 -0.48 -8.06 -26.61
CA ASP A 135 0.26 -7.07 -27.44
C ASP A 135 0.55 -5.75 -26.70
N GLY A 136 0.07 -5.60 -25.47
CA GLY A 136 0.17 -4.39 -24.68
C GLY A 136 -0.89 -3.32 -24.99
N SER A 137 -1.91 -3.60 -25.80
CA SER A 137 -3.09 -2.72 -25.88
C SER A 137 -3.96 -2.85 -24.62
N LEU A 138 -4.84 -1.88 -24.35
CA LEU A 138 -5.87 -2.02 -23.30
C LEU A 138 -7.20 -2.41 -23.93
N PHE A 139 -7.97 -3.22 -23.23
CA PHE A 139 -9.38 -3.42 -23.49
C PHE A 139 -10.20 -2.85 -22.34
N VAL A 140 -11.23 -2.09 -22.68
CA VAL A 140 -12.19 -1.52 -21.73
C VAL A 140 -13.58 -1.98 -22.09
N THR A 141 -14.26 -2.63 -21.17
CA THR A 141 -15.69 -2.94 -21.29
C THR A 141 -16.50 -1.76 -20.81
N ASP A 142 -17.65 -1.57 -21.43
CA ASP A 142 -18.58 -0.50 -21.13
C ASP A 142 -19.99 -1.05 -21.10
N TRP A 143 -20.66 -0.87 -19.96
CA TRP A 143 -22.06 -1.25 -19.75
C TRP A 143 -22.97 -0.54 -20.74
N TYR A 144 -22.69 0.73 -21.08
CA TYR A 144 -23.56 1.61 -21.86
C TYR A 144 -24.91 1.88 -21.16
N ASP A 145 -24.99 2.94 -20.35
CA ASP A 145 -26.24 3.31 -19.66
C ASP A 145 -26.22 4.81 -19.29
N PRO A 146 -27.37 5.53 -19.25
CA PRO A 146 -27.42 6.92 -18.80
C PRO A 146 -27.14 7.11 -17.29
N GLY A 147 -27.18 6.05 -16.48
CA GLY A 147 -26.99 6.10 -15.02
C GLY A 147 -25.94 5.12 -14.50
N VAL A 148 -25.79 5.07 -13.18
CA VAL A 148 -25.04 4.04 -12.45
C VAL A 148 -25.94 3.44 -11.37
N GLY A 149 -25.81 2.14 -11.13
CA GLY A 149 -26.59 1.41 -10.12
C GLY A 149 -27.69 0.54 -10.72
N GLY A 150 -27.74 -0.73 -10.30
CA GLY A 150 -28.64 -1.75 -10.86
C GLY A 150 -30.15 -1.52 -10.62
N HIS A 151 -30.52 -0.51 -9.84
CA HIS A 151 -31.91 -0.23 -9.48
C HIS A 151 -32.68 0.57 -10.55
N ASN A 152 -32.00 1.12 -11.56
CA ASN A 152 -32.63 1.90 -12.63
C ASN A 152 -31.87 1.79 -13.96
N MET A 153 -31.52 0.56 -14.35
CA MET A 153 -30.90 0.29 -15.66
C MET A 153 -31.91 0.61 -16.78
N GLN A 154 -31.50 1.45 -17.73
CA GLN A 154 -32.37 1.93 -18.82
C GLN A 154 -32.06 1.25 -20.14
N ASP A 155 -30.81 0.85 -20.37
CA ASP A 155 -30.42 0.13 -21.58
C ASP A 155 -30.04 -1.32 -21.23
N LEU A 156 -30.82 -2.26 -21.76
CA LEU A 156 -30.66 -3.69 -21.53
C LEU A 156 -30.03 -4.41 -22.73
N ASP A 157 -29.92 -3.74 -23.87
CA ASP A 157 -29.66 -4.39 -25.15
C ASP A 157 -28.23 -4.14 -25.65
N ARG A 158 -27.55 -3.13 -25.10
CA ARG A 158 -26.25 -2.66 -25.59
C ARG A 158 -25.17 -2.79 -24.52
N GLY A 159 -23.95 -2.95 -25.03
CA GLY A 159 -22.70 -2.85 -24.31
C GLY A 159 -21.59 -2.63 -25.35
N ARG A 160 -20.45 -2.10 -24.93
CA ARG A 160 -19.34 -1.81 -25.84
C ARG A 160 -18.04 -2.41 -25.33
N LEU A 161 -17.16 -2.74 -26.28
CA LEU A 161 -15.79 -3.14 -26.02
C LEU A 161 -14.85 -2.20 -26.79
N PHE A 162 -14.04 -1.45 -26.06
CA PHE A 162 -13.04 -0.56 -26.62
C PHE A 162 -11.67 -1.23 -26.57
N ARG A 163 -10.96 -1.25 -27.71
CA ARG A 163 -9.51 -1.49 -27.73
C ARG A 163 -8.80 -0.14 -27.79
N ILE A 164 -7.91 0.11 -26.86
CA ILE A 164 -7.10 1.33 -26.77
C ILE A 164 -5.67 0.98 -27.20
N ALA A 165 -5.24 1.58 -28.31
CA ALA A 165 -3.91 1.45 -28.87
C ALA A 165 -3.58 2.68 -29.71
N PRO A 166 -2.29 2.97 -30.00
CA PRO A 166 -1.93 4.02 -30.95
C PRO A 166 -2.59 3.82 -32.33
N PRO A 167 -2.89 4.90 -33.07
CA PRO A 167 -3.46 4.79 -34.41
C PRO A 167 -2.63 3.88 -35.32
N GLY A 168 -3.29 2.97 -36.04
CA GLY A 168 -2.63 2.02 -36.95
C GLY A 168 -2.02 0.78 -36.28
N ALA A 169 -2.02 0.68 -34.94
CA ALA A 169 -1.52 -0.50 -34.24
C ALA A 169 -2.39 -1.74 -34.52
N LYS A 170 -1.81 -2.74 -35.19
CA LYS A 170 -2.47 -4.03 -35.46
C LYS A 170 -2.64 -4.83 -34.17
N TYR A 171 -3.76 -5.53 -34.03
CA TYR A 171 -3.96 -6.46 -32.91
C TYR A 171 -3.25 -7.77 -33.21
N THR A 172 -2.48 -8.26 -32.25
CA THR A 172 -1.79 -9.54 -32.35
C THR A 172 -1.84 -10.26 -31.01
N VAL A 173 -1.93 -11.59 -31.04
CA VAL A 173 -1.70 -12.43 -29.87
C VAL A 173 -0.39 -13.18 -30.13
N PRO A 174 0.72 -12.82 -29.46
CA PRO A 174 1.97 -13.54 -29.60
C PRO A 174 1.79 -15.02 -29.23
N LYS A 175 2.56 -15.90 -29.89
CA LYS A 175 2.63 -17.30 -29.48
C LYS A 175 3.58 -17.41 -28.28
N PHE A 176 3.17 -18.15 -27.26
CA PHE A 176 3.97 -18.43 -26.07
C PHE A 176 4.21 -19.94 -25.98
N ASP A 177 5.42 -20.33 -25.59
CA ASP A 177 5.75 -21.72 -25.29
C ASP A 177 5.85 -21.89 -23.78
N PHE A 178 4.88 -22.59 -23.19
CA PHE A 178 4.86 -22.90 -21.75
C PHE A 178 5.42 -24.30 -21.45
N THR A 179 5.91 -25.03 -22.46
CA THR A 179 6.43 -26.40 -22.30
C THR A 179 7.92 -26.45 -21.98
N THR A 180 8.63 -25.33 -22.17
CA THR A 180 10.05 -25.17 -21.87
C THR A 180 10.29 -24.09 -20.83
N ALA A 181 11.34 -24.22 -20.02
CA ALA A 181 11.68 -23.23 -19.00
C ALA A 181 12.02 -21.87 -19.64
N GLU A 182 12.74 -21.87 -20.76
CA GLU A 182 13.10 -20.67 -21.50
C GLU A 182 11.88 -19.96 -22.09
N GLY A 183 10.96 -20.72 -22.70
CA GLY A 183 9.73 -20.17 -23.26
C GLY A 183 8.82 -19.57 -22.19
N ALA A 184 8.65 -20.27 -21.06
CA ALA A 184 7.86 -19.79 -19.95
C ALA A 184 8.52 -18.57 -19.26
N ALA A 185 9.84 -18.56 -19.12
CA ALA A 185 10.59 -17.41 -18.59
C ALA A 185 10.43 -16.16 -19.47
N GLU A 186 10.43 -16.29 -20.80
CA GLU A 186 10.16 -15.15 -21.69
C GLU A 186 8.71 -14.67 -21.56
N ALA A 187 7.75 -15.61 -21.47
CA ALA A 187 6.34 -15.27 -21.28
C ALA A 187 6.07 -14.56 -19.93
N LEU A 188 6.88 -14.81 -18.89
CA LEU A 188 6.79 -14.14 -17.58
C LEU A 188 7.02 -12.61 -17.66
N LYS A 189 7.66 -12.14 -18.74
CA LYS A 189 7.92 -10.72 -19.00
C LYS A 189 6.71 -9.99 -19.60
N ASN A 190 5.70 -10.72 -20.06
CA ASN A 190 4.57 -10.14 -20.79
C ASN A 190 3.71 -9.18 -19.91
N PRO A 191 3.16 -8.10 -20.46
CA PRO A 191 2.32 -7.16 -19.70
C PRO A 191 0.91 -7.69 -19.39
N ASN A 192 0.43 -8.74 -20.05
CA ASN A 192 -0.84 -9.39 -19.75
C ASN A 192 -0.72 -10.32 -18.54
N SER A 193 -1.59 -10.13 -17.54
CA SER A 193 -1.57 -10.92 -16.30
C SER A 193 -1.86 -12.41 -16.52
N SER A 194 -2.72 -12.77 -17.47
CA SER A 194 -3.04 -14.18 -17.76
C SER A 194 -1.85 -14.94 -18.35
N VAL A 195 -1.12 -14.33 -19.30
CA VAL A 195 0.12 -14.88 -19.87
C VAL A 195 1.16 -15.07 -18.77
N ARG A 196 1.32 -14.07 -17.90
CA ARG A 196 2.24 -14.19 -16.75
C ARG A 196 1.84 -15.28 -15.78
N PHE A 197 0.55 -15.45 -15.52
CA PHE A 197 0.06 -16.51 -14.64
C PHE A 197 0.35 -17.88 -15.24
N MET A 198 0.08 -18.09 -16.53
CA MET A 198 0.42 -19.34 -17.22
C MET A 198 1.92 -19.62 -17.19
N ALA A 199 2.75 -18.60 -17.42
CA ALA A 199 4.21 -18.70 -17.32
C ALA A 199 4.67 -19.06 -15.90
N TRP A 200 4.12 -18.39 -14.88
CA TRP A 200 4.42 -18.66 -13.48
C TRP A 200 4.09 -20.11 -13.12
N THR A 201 2.89 -20.58 -13.49
CA THR A 201 2.45 -21.95 -13.22
C THR A 201 3.37 -22.98 -13.88
N ALA A 202 3.69 -22.79 -15.17
CA ALA A 202 4.57 -23.70 -15.88
C ALA A 202 5.98 -23.77 -15.25
N LEU A 203 6.59 -22.61 -14.95
CA LEU A 203 7.91 -22.55 -14.31
C LEU A 203 7.90 -23.18 -12.91
N HIS A 204 6.84 -22.95 -12.13
CA HIS A 204 6.69 -23.54 -10.81
C HIS A 204 6.54 -25.07 -10.87
N GLU A 205 5.72 -25.58 -11.79
CA GLU A 205 5.52 -27.03 -12.00
C GLU A 205 6.79 -27.74 -12.51
N MET A 206 7.66 -27.04 -13.23
CA MET A 206 8.95 -27.57 -13.68
C MET A 206 9.95 -27.80 -12.53
N GLY A 207 9.75 -27.18 -11.37
CA GLY A 207 10.64 -27.27 -10.22
C GLY A 207 12.08 -26.87 -10.57
N ASP A 208 13.06 -27.65 -10.11
CA ASP A 208 14.50 -27.41 -10.31
C ASP A 208 14.89 -27.15 -11.77
N LYS A 209 14.15 -27.71 -12.75
CA LYS A 209 14.42 -27.50 -14.18
C LYS A 209 14.23 -26.04 -14.61
N ALA A 210 13.43 -25.26 -13.89
CA ALA A 210 13.22 -23.84 -14.17
C ALA A 210 14.34 -22.93 -13.62
N GLU A 211 15.15 -23.41 -12.66
CA GLU A 211 16.16 -22.60 -11.97
C GLU A 211 17.12 -21.89 -12.93
N PRO A 212 17.71 -22.53 -13.96
CA PRO A 212 18.66 -21.84 -14.85
C PRO A 212 18.00 -20.69 -15.62
N ALA A 213 16.77 -20.88 -16.11
CA ALA A 213 16.03 -19.87 -16.84
C ALA A 213 15.61 -18.69 -15.94
N LEU A 214 15.18 -18.98 -14.71
CA LEU A 214 14.85 -17.97 -13.70
C LEU A 214 16.09 -17.17 -13.28
N LYS A 215 17.23 -17.83 -13.05
CA LYS A 215 18.49 -17.17 -12.72
C LYS A 215 18.98 -16.24 -13.83
N LYS A 216 18.75 -16.60 -15.09
CA LYS A 216 19.07 -15.73 -16.23
C LYS A 216 18.25 -14.42 -16.20
N LEU A 217 17.00 -14.46 -15.78
CA LEU A 217 16.15 -13.27 -15.65
C LEU A 217 16.61 -12.30 -14.55
N LEU A 218 17.49 -12.73 -13.63
CA LEU A 218 18.06 -11.84 -12.60
C LEU A 218 19.04 -10.81 -13.17
N ALA A 219 19.47 -10.97 -14.42
CA ALA A 219 20.29 -9.98 -15.12
C ALA A 219 19.45 -8.97 -15.93
N ASP A 220 18.12 -9.05 -15.89
CA ASP A 220 17.25 -8.13 -16.65
C ASP A 220 17.31 -6.71 -16.05
N ASP A 221 17.41 -5.70 -16.92
CA ASP A 221 17.45 -4.29 -16.51
C ASP A 221 16.16 -3.87 -15.77
N ASN A 222 15.02 -4.48 -16.09
CA ASN A 222 13.75 -4.17 -15.45
C ASN A 222 13.62 -4.89 -14.09
N PRO A 223 13.57 -4.14 -12.97
CA PRO A 223 13.46 -4.73 -11.64
C PRO A 223 12.17 -5.56 -11.45
N ARG A 224 11.10 -5.29 -12.20
CA ARG A 224 9.87 -6.09 -12.15
C ARG A 224 10.08 -7.50 -12.69
N ILE A 225 10.93 -7.66 -13.71
CA ILE A 225 11.27 -8.97 -14.28
C ILE A 225 12.11 -9.76 -13.28
N ARG A 226 13.14 -9.13 -12.70
CA ARG A 226 13.95 -9.74 -11.62
C ARG A 226 13.09 -10.17 -10.44
N ALA A 227 12.21 -9.28 -9.96
CA ALA A 227 11.29 -9.56 -8.86
C ALA A 227 10.38 -10.77 -9.14
N ARG A 228 9.82 -10.89 -10.35
CA ARG A 228 8.99 -12.04 -10.73
C ARG A 228 9.80 -13.33 -10.76
N ALA A 229 11.00 -13.29 -11.31
CA ALA A 229 11.86 -14.47 -11.37
C ALA A 229 12.22 -14.97 -9.96
N LEU A 230 12.60 -14.06 -9.07
CA LEU A 230 12.87 -14.36 -7.65
C LEU A 230 11.62 -14.88 -6.93
N TRP A 231 10.44 -14.33 -7.23
CA TRP A 231 9.19 -14.81 -6.65
C TRP A 231 8.85 -16.24 -7.08
N VAL A 232 9.01 -16.56 -8.37
CA VAL A 232 8.81 -17.94 -8.85
C VAL A 232 9.85 -18.86 -8.21
N LEU A 233 11.13 -18.49 -8.27
CA LEU A 233 12.23 -19.27 -7.71
C LEU A 233 11.99 -19.57 -6.23
N GLY A 234 11.62 -18.57 -5.44
CA GLY A 234 11.35 -18.74 -4.02
C GLY A 234 10.13 -19.58 -3.68
N LYS A 235 9.26 -19.86 -4.65
CA LYS A 235 8.11 -20.76 -4.50
C LYS A 235 8.39 -22.19 -4.95
N ILE A 236 9.49 -22.42 -5.66
CA ILE A 236 9.98 -23.77 -5.93
C ILE A 236 10.53 -24.35 -4.63
N GLU A 237 10.20 -25.61 -4.34
CA GLU A 237 10.64 -26.32 -3.15
C GLU A 237 12.19 -26.30 -3.05
N GLY A 238 12.71 -26.08 -1.84
CA GLY A 238 14.16 -26.00 -1.59
C GLY A 238 14.85 -24.68 -1.97
N HIS A 239 14.22 -23.82 -2.77
CA HIS A 239 14.87 -22.61 -3.31
C HIS A 239 14.53 -21.31 -2.54
N GLY A 240 13.58 -21.37 -1.61
CA GLY A 240 13.09 -20.23 -0.83
C GLY A 240 14.18 -19.35 -0.20
N PRO A 241 15.05 -19.89 0.68
CA PRO A 241 16.11 -19.11 1.31
C PRO A 241 17.09 -18.45 0.32
N GLN A 242 17.49 -19.18 -0.74
CA GLN A 242 18.37 -18.64 -1.78
C GLN A 242 17.72 -17.48 -2.53
N ALA A 243 16.45 -17.61 -2.91
CA ALA A 243 15.72 -16.54 -3.59
C ALA A 243 15.58 -15.29 -2.72
N VAL A 244 15.36 -15.48 -1.41
CA VAL A 244 15.31 -14.36 -0.45
C VAL A 244 16.65 -13.66 -0.35
N GLU A 245 17.75 -14.40 -0.20
CA GLU A 245 19.11 -13.83 -0.14
C GLU A 245 19.45 -13.02 -1.40
N LEU A 246 19.15 -13.57 -2.58
CA LEU A 246 19.36 -12.87 -3.85
C LEU A 246 18.50 -11.60 -3.94
N ALA A 247 17.24 -11.66 -3.51
CA ALA A 247 16.33 -10.53 -3.56
C ALA A 247 16.73 -9.40 -2.58
N THR A 248 17.12 -9.74 -1.35
CA THR A 248 17.53 -8.74 -0.34
C THR A 248 18.86 -8.08 -0.64
N ALA A 249 19.67 -8.67 -1.53
CA ALA A 249 20.93 -8.10 -2.02
C ALA A 249 20.80 -7.24 -3.29
N ASP A 250 19.62 -7.18 -3.93
CA ASP A 250 19.44 -6.44 -5.18
C ASP A 250 19.62 -4.92 -4.99
N SER A 251 20.17 -4.27 -6.02
CA SER A 251 20.34 -2.82 -6.06
C SER A 251 19.01 -2.03 -6.01
N ASP A 252 17.92 -2.60 -6.52
CA ASP A 252 16.61 -1.96 -6.58
C ASP A 252 15.80 -2.20 -5.30
N ALA A 253 15.26 -1.12 -4.73
CA ALA A 253 14.49 -1.18 -3.50
C ALA A 253 13.22 -2.06 -3.60
N ASN A 254 12.56 -2.10 -4.76
CA ASN A 254 11.37 -2.93 -4.95
C ASN A 254 11.71 -4.42 -4.94
N VAL A 255 12.89 -4.81 -5.44
CA VAL A 255 13.34 -6.20 -5.41
C VAL A 255 13.72 -6.60 -3.98
N ARG A 256 14.36 -5.70 -3.21
CA ARG A 256 14.60 -5.95 -1.77
C ARG A 256 13.30 -6.12 -0.98
N ILE A 257 12.28 -5.30 -1.26
CA ILE A 257 10.93 -5.45 -0.68
C ILE A 257 10.34 -6.82 -1.03
N VAL A 258 10.51 -7.31 -2.27
CA VAL A 258 10.07 -8.65 -2.68
C VAL A 258 10.75 -9.72 -1.83
N GLY A 259 12.05 -9.59 -1.56
CA GLY A 259 12.79 -10.50 -0.66
C GLY A 259 12.19 -10.57 0.75
N VAL A 260 11.90 -9.42 1.35
CA VAL A 260 11.26 -9.34 2.68
C VAL A 260 9.88 -10.01 2.67
N ARG A 261 9.04 -9.73 1.68
CA ARG A 261 7.69 -10.32 1.56
C ARG A 261 7.73 -11.81 1.30
N LEU A 262 8.66 -12.26 0.46
CA LEU A 262 8.86 -13.67 0.16
C LEU A 262 9.27 -14.43 1.42
N ALA A 263 10.23 -13.90 2.19
CA ALA A 263 10.65 -14.49 3.47
C ALA A 263 9.47 -14.63 4.45
N ARG A 264 8.62 -13.61 4.55
CA ARG A 264 7.40 -13.65 5.38
C ARG A 264 6.42 -14.72 4.93
N GLN A 265 6.14 -14.80 3.62
CA GLN A 265 5.20 -15.79 3.10
C GLN A 265 5.73 -17.22 3.21
N LEU A 266 7.06 -17.39 3.18
CA LEU A 266 7.76 -18.66 3.43
C LEU A 266 7.94 -18.97 4.93
N LYS A 267 7.54 -18.06 5.83
CA LYS A 267 7.69 -18.18 7.28
C LYS A 267 9.14 -18.42 7.71
N LEU A 268 10.09 -17.80 7.01
CA LEU A 268 11.50 -17.80 7.42
C LEU A 268 11.70 -16.90 8.63
N ASP A 269 12.82 -17.08 9.34
CA ASP A 269 13.24 -16.11 10.36
C ASP A 269 13.55 -14.77 9.70
N LEU A 270 12.81 -13.73 10.12
CA LEU A 270 12.88 -12.39 9.56
C LEU A 270 13.98 -11.56 10.23
N ILE A 271 14.44 -11.95 11.42
CA ILE A 271 15.37 -11.13 12.20
C ILE A 271 16.70 -10.92 11.49
N PRO A 272 17.33 -11.93 10.85
CA PRO A 272 18.55 -11.71 10.07
C PRO A 272 18.36 -10.70 8.95
N ILE A 273 17.21 -10.75 8.25
CA ILE A 273 16.88 -9.86 7.13
C ILE A 273 16.66 -8.43 7.63
N VAL A 274 15.90 -8.27 8.72
CA VAL A 274 15.68 -6.95 9.34
C VAL A 274 17.02 -6.37 9.80
N LYS A 275 17.86 -7.16 10.47
CA LYS A 275 19.18 -6.71 10.92
C LYS A 275 20.09 -6.27 9.75
N GLN A 276 20.02 -6.97 8.62
CA GLN A 276 20.77 -6.62 7.41
C GLN A 276 20.30 -5.29 6.81
N LEU A 277 18.97 -5.06 6.75
CA LEU A 277 18.36 -3.97 5.99
C LEU A 277 17.81 -2.83 6.86
N VAL A 278 17.97 -2.86 8.19
CA VAL A 278 17.37 -1.87 9.11
C VAL A 278 17.75 -0.43 8.78
N LYS A 279 18.91 -0.22 8.16
CA LYS A 279 19.42 1.09 7.69
C LYS A 279 19.35 1.25 6.17
N ASP A 280 18.48 0.50 5.49
CA ASP A 280 18.30 0.61 4.04
C ASP A 280 17.97 2.06 3.68
N PRO A 281 18.59 2.64 2.63
CA PRO A 281 18.34 4.02 2.25
C PRO A 281 16.87 4.26 1.84
N SER A 282 16.17 3.25 1.32
CA SER A 282 14.79 3.37 0.91
C SER A 282 13.84 3.30 2.11
N PRO A 283 13.05 4.36 2.39
CA PRO A 283 12.00 4.30 3.41
C PRO A 283 10.92 3.24 3.09
N GLN A 284 10.72 2.89 1.82
CA GLN A 284 9.79 1.82 1.43
C GLN A 284 10.29 0.43 1.83
N VAL A 285 11.62 0.20 1.80
CA VAL A 285 12.21 -1.04 2.33
C VAL A 285 12.04 -1.06 3.85
N ARG A 286 12.43 0.02 4.54
CA ARG A 286 12.28 0.13 5.99
C ARG A 286 10.83 -0.04 6.47
N ARG A 287 9.86 0.46 5.70
CA ARG A 287 8.42 0.23 5.93
C ARG A 287 8.08 -1.27 5.93
N ASP A 288 8.52 -2.01 4.92
CA ASP A 288 8.27 -3.46 4.85
C ASP A 288 9.02 -4.23 5.97
N LEU A 289 10.18 -3.75 6.42
CA LEU A 289 10.87 -4.30 7.61
C LEU A 289 10.11 -4.04 8.91
N ALA A 290 9.53 -2.85 9.09
CA ALA A 290 8.70 -2.55 10.26
C ALA A 290 7.50 -3.51 10.32
N ILE A 291 6.81 -3.71 9.18
CA ILE A 291 5.70 -4.67 9.08
C ILE A 291 6.19 -6.10 9.34
N ALA A 292 7.40 -6.46 8.92
CA ALA A 292 8.00 -7.77 9.17
C ALA A 292 8.21 -8.09 10.66
N LEU A 293 8.36 -7.06 11.51
CA LEU A 293 8.47 -7.24 12.97
C LEU A 293 7.14 -7.48 13.67
N ARG A 294 6.01 -7.35 12.96
CA ARG A 294 4.68 -7.56 13.53
C ARG A 294 4.58 -8.95 14.18
N HIS A 295 4.20 -8.97 15.46
CA HIS A 295 4.05 -10.17 16.28
C HIS A 295 5.34 -11.00 16.42
N SER A 296 6.50 -10.40 16.18
CA SER A 296 7.77 -11.08 16.43
C SER A 296 7.95 -11.33 17.93
N GLU A 297 8.30 -12.57 18.27
CA GLU A 297 8.63 -13.00 19.64
C GLU A 297 10.15 -12.96 19.90
N SER A 298 10.95 -12.56 18.91
CA SER A 298 12.40 -12.49 19.07
C SER A 298 12.79 -11.40 20.09
N PRO A 299 13.74 -11.68 21.01
CA PRO A 299 14.24 -10.68 21.95
C PRO A 299 14.96 -9.52 21.24
N GLN A 300 15.37 -9.69 19.98
CA GLN A 300 16.03 -8.65 19.19
C GLN A 300 15.04 -7.68 18.53
N ALA A 301 13.75 -8.04 18.46
CA ALA A 301 12.76 -7.31 17.69
C ALA A 301 12.54 -5.88 18.21
N ALA A 302 12.54 -5.69 19.54
CA ALA A 302 12.35 -4.37 20.14
C ALA A 302 13.47 -3.39 19.76
N GLN A 303 14.73 -3.84 19.80
CA GLN A 303 15.87 -3.01 19.44
C GLN A 303 15.89 -2.69 17.93
N LEU A 304 15.56 -3.67 17.09
CA LEU A 304 15.46 -3.46 15.64
C LEU A 304 14.31 -2.51 15.27
N TRP A 305 13.17 -2.63 15.96
CA TRP A 305 12.06 -1.69 15.79
C TRP A 305 12.46 -0.28 16.23
N ALA A 306 13.15 -0.14 17.37
CA ALA A 306 13.67 1.14 17.83
C ALA A 306 14.62 1.78 16.81
N GLU A 307 15.52 1.02 16.20
CA GLU A 307 16.39 1.51 15.12
C GLU A 307 15.60 1.99 13.88
N LEU A 308 14.51 1.31 13.51
CA LEU A 308 13.61 1.79 12.46
C LEU A 308 12.89 3.08 12.89
N ALA A 309 12.38 3.13 14.12
CA ALA A 309 11.67 4.29 14.66
C ALA A 309 12.56 5.53 14.78
N MET A 310 13.85 5.37 15.09
CA MET A 310 14.84 6.45 15.10
C MET A 310 15.04 7.10 13.72
N GLN A 311 14.59 6.47 12.64
CA GLN A 311 14.67 6.98 11.27
C GLN A 311 13.38 7.63 10.79
N HIS A 312 12.36 7.77 11.65
CA HIS A 312 11.17 8.57 11.33
C HIS A 312 11.53 10.06 11.28
N ASP A 313 11.06 10.75 10.23
CA ASP A 313 11.43 12.14 9.96
C ASP A 313 10.44 13.17 10.54
N GLY A 314 9.34 12.70 11.15
CA GLY A 314 8.26 13.54 11.66
C GLY A 314 7.31 14.08 10.59
N LYS A 315 7.33 13.51 9.38
CA LYS A 315 6.47 13.91 8.25
C LYS A 315 5.82 12.71 7.59
N ASP A 316 6.55 11.60 7.44
CA ASP A 316 6.10 10.43 6.69
C ASP A 316 5.09 9.60 7.47
N ARG A 317 3.80 9.89 7.26
CA ARG A 317 2.70 9.12 7.88
C ARG A 317 2.66 7.67 7.43
N TRP A 318 3.07 7.32 6.22
CA TRP A 318 3.09 5.93 5.78
C TRP A 318 4.12 5.11 6.58
N TYR A 319 5.29 5.71 6.82
CA TYR A 319 6.32 5.10 7.65
C TYR A 319 5.87 4.97 9.11
N LEU A 320 5.26 6.01 9.67
CA LEU A 320 4.73 6.00 11.03
C LEU A 320 3.68 4.91 11.23
N GLU A 321 2.75 4.73 10.28
CA GLU A 321 1.75 3.67 10.38
C GLU A 321 2.36 2.27 10.25
N ALA A 322 3.39 2.10 9.42
CA ALA A 322 4.11 0.83 9.33
C ALA A 322 4.86 0.48 10.63
N LEU A 323 5.46 1.46 11.30
CA LEU A 323 6.01 1.27 12.65
C LEU A 323 4.92 0.82 13.61
N GLY A 324 3.74 1.45 13.54
CA GLY A 324 2.62 1.09 14.40
C GLY A 324 2.04 -0.30 14.14
N ILE A 325 2.02 -0.75 12.88
CA ILE A 325 1.68 -2.12 12.50
C ILE A 325 2.72 -3.11 13.03
N GLY A 326 4.02 -2.77 12.90
CA GLY A 326 5.11 -3.59 13.42
C GLY A 326 5.08 -3.79 14.93
N ALA A 327 4.64 -2.76 15.66
CA ALA A 327 4.54 -2.78 17.12
C ALA A 327 3.25 -3.43 17.66
N ASP A 328 2.36 -3.95 16.79
CA ASP A 328 1.12 -4.59 17.22
C ASP A 328 1.42 -5.71 18.26
N ARG A 329 0.71 -5.68 19.38
CA ARG A 329 0.92 -6.50 20.61
C ARG A 329 2.24 -6.32 21.37
N ASN A 330 3.20 -5.58 20.83
CA ASN A 330 4.55 -5.39 21.38
C ASN A 330 4.87 -3.92 21.74
N TRP A 331 3.87 -3.05 21.75
CA TRP A 331 4.05 -1.61 21.97
C TRP A 331 4.81 -1.27 23.25
N ASP A 332 4.57 -1.97 24.36
CA ASP A 332 5.24 -1.67 25.63
C ASP A 332 6.75 -1.87 25.54
N SER A 333 7.22 -3.00 24.99
CA SER A 333 8.65 -3.28 24.85
C SER A 333 9.30 -2.43 23.75
N TYR A 334 8.59 -2.18 22.66
CA TYR A 334 9.12 -1.43 21.51
C TYR A 334 9.24 0.07 21.83
N LEU A 335 8.23 0.65 22.48
CA LEU A 335 8.31 2.04 22.93
C LEU A 335 9.40 2.20 24.00
N ALA A 336 9.54 1.24 24.93
CA ALA A 336 10.60 1.29 25.94
C ALA A 336 12.00 1.28 25.31
N ALA A 337 12.26 0.39 24.35
CA ALA A 337 13.54 0.34 23.64
C ALA A 337 13.83 1.63 22.85
N TRP A 338 12.82 2.20 22.19
CA TRP A 338 12.97 3.48 21.50
C TRP A 338 13.22 4.64 22.46
N LEU A 339 12.51 4.71 23.60
CA LEU A 339 12.72 5.72 24.63
C LEU A 339 14.13 5.64 25.24
N GLU A 340 14.63 4.44 25.48
CA GLU A 340 16.01 4.21 25.94
C GLU A 340 17.03 4.75 24.92
N GLN A 341 16.81 4.48 23.62
CA GLN A 341 17.72 4.89 22.57
C GLN A 341 17.66 6.39 22.24
N VAL A 342 16.47 7.00 22.27
CA VAL A 342 16.28 8.43 21.95
C VAL A 342 16.63 9.34 23.14
N GLY A 343 16.52 8.83 24.37
CA GLY A 343 16.76 9.56 25.60
C GLY A 343 15.91 10.84 25.70
N ASP A 344 16.52 11.94 26.12
CA ASP A 344 15.84 13.22 26.31
C ASP A 344 15.32 13.87 25.01
N LYS A 345 15.69 13.34 23.84
CA LYS A 345 15.31 13.87 22.52
C LYS A 345 13.97 13.33 22.00
N TRP A 346 13.20 12.62 22.83
CA TRP A 346 11.89 12.12 22.45
C TRP A 346 10.90 13.25 22.09
N ASN A 347 11.04 14.44 22.67
CA ASN A 347 10.11 15.56 22.49
C ASN A 347 10.40 16.41 21.23
N THR A 348 10.66 15.76 20.09
CA THR A 348 10.82 16.38 18.76
C THR A 348 9.57 16.15 17.90
N PRO A 349 9.36 16.82 16.75
CA PRO A 349 8.24 16.50 15.87
C PRO A 349 8.14 15.01 15.51
N ALA A 350 9.28 14.37 15.19
CA ALA A 350 9.35 12.94 14.92
C ALA A 350 9.02 12.07 16.15
N GLY A 351 9.57 12.38 17.32
CA GLY A 351 9.28 11.60 18.53
C GLY A 351 7.85 11.80 19.03
N ARG A 352 7.28 13.01 18.92
CA ARG A 352 5.86 13.27 19.22
C ARG A 352 4.93 12.48 18.31
N ASP A 353 5.29 12.27 17.04
CA ASP A 353 4.56 11.39 16.12
C ASP A 353 4.55 9.93 16.59
N ILE A 354 5.69 9.42 17.06
CA ILE A 354 5.80 8.06 17.61
C ILE A 354 4.95 7.91 18.87
N ILE A 355 5.02 8.88 19.79
CA ILE A 355 4.16 8.92 20.99
C ILE A 355 2.68 8.96 20.57
N TRP A 356 2.31 9.84 19.65
CA TRP A 356 0.95 9.97 19.15
C TRP A 356 0.42 8.67 18.53
N ARG A 357 1.27 7.92 17.84
CA ARG A 357 0.87 6.65 17.21
C ARG A 357 0.80 5.49 18.21
N SER A 358 1.52 5.55 19.32
CA SER A 358 1.73 4.42 20.22
C SER A 358 0.44 3.88 20.85
N ARG A 359 0.44 2.59 21.19
CA ARG A 359 -0.57 1.94 22.05
C ARG A 359 0.01 1.46 23.38
N ALA A 360 1.24 1.85 23.72
CA ALA A 360 1.90 1.41 24.95
C ALA A 360 1.20 2.01 26.18
N LYS A 361 1.25 1.31 27.31
CA LYS A 361 0.68 1.78 28.59
C LYS A 361 1.31 3.07 29.10
N ALA A 362 2.58 3.31 28.78
CA ALA A 362 3.29 4.52 29.19
C ALA A 362 2.88 5.76 28.37
N THR A 363 2.31 5.58 27.18
CA THR A 363 2.00 6.64 26.21
C THR A 363 1.15 7.77 26.78
N PRO A 364 0.07 7.52 27.55
CA PRO A 364 -0.77 8.59 28.09
C PRO A 364 0.03 9.62 28.90
N SER A 365 1.05 9.19 29.66
CA SER A 365 1.90 10.12 30.42
C SER A 365 2.71 11.05 29.53
N TYR A 366 3.16 10.60 28.36
CA TYR A 366 3.87 11.41 27.38
C TYR A 366 2.91 12.33 26.61
N LEU A 367 1.69 11.87 26.31
CA LEU A 367 0.65 12.74 25.74
C LEU A 367 0.31 13.90 26.69
N ALA A 368 0.20 13.63 27.99
CA ALA A 368 0.01 14.68 28.99
C ALA A 368 1.18 15.68 29.01
N LYS A 369 2.44 15.21 28.98
CA LYS A 369 3.62 16.08 28.89
C LYS A 369 3.59 16.97 27.64
N ILE A 370 3.16 16.44 26.50
CA ILE A 370 3.03 17.23 25.26
C ILE A 370 1.95 18.30 25.41
N LEU A 371 0.79 17.95 25.99
CA LEU A 371 -0.34 18.88 26.12
C LEU A 371 -0.13 19.98 27.17
N THR A 372 0.66 19.71 28.22
CA THR A 372 1.01 20.71 29.24
C THR A 372 2.27 21.51 28.89
N ASP A 373 2.98 21.16 27.82
CA ASP A 373 4.10 21.93 27.30
C ASP A 373 3.59 23.22 26.65
N PRO A 374 3.97 24.41 27.16
CA PRO A 374 3.49 25.70 26.64
C PRO A 374 3.96 25.98 25.21
N THR A 375 4.93 25.23 24.69
CA THR A 375 5.40 25.34 23.31
C THR A 375 4.55 24.54 22.32
N THR A 376 3.61 23.71 22.79
CA THR A 376 2.72 22.94 21.93
C THR A 376 1.67 23.84 21.28
N PRO A 377 1.66 23.95 19.93
CA PRO A 377 0.74 24.84 19.24
C PRO A 377 -0.73 24.44 19.48
N PRO A 378 -1.65 25.40 19.74
CA PRO A 378 -3.07 25.11 19.98
C PRO A 378 -3.71 24.26 18.89
N GLU A 379 -3.35 24.47 17.62
CA GLU A 379 -3.85 23.73 16.47
C GLU A 379 -3.42 22.25 16.45
N ALA A 380 -2.33 21.89 17.15
CA ALA A 380 -1.86 20.52 17.26
C ALA A 380 -2.50 19.77 18.44
N GLN A 381 -3.03 20.49 19.43
CA GLN A 381 -3.59 19.87 20.65
C GLN A 381 -4.73 18.88 20.39
N PRO A 382 -5.71 19.15 19.49
CA PRO A 382 -6.79 18.21 19.22
C PRO A 382 -6.29 16.81 18.84
N ARG A 383 -5.23 16.73 18.03
CA ARG A 383 -4.62 15.46 17.60
C ARG A 383 -4.10 14.63 18.78
N TYR A 384 -3.51 15.27 19.79
CA TYR A 384 -3.01 14.57 20.99
C TYR A 384 -4.13 14.19 21.96
N PHE A 385 -5.17 15.03 22.10
CA PHE A 385 -6.37 14.65 22.83
C PHE A 385 -7.04 13.42 22.21
N ARG A 386 -7.17 13.41 20.88
CA ARG A 386 -7.73 12.26 20.14
C ARG A 386 -6.92 10.98 20.37
N ALA A 387 -5.60 11.06 20.53
CA ALA A 387 -4.78 9.87 20.80
C ALA A 387 -5.16 9.17 22.12
N PHE A 388 -5.67 9.89 23.14
CA PHE A 388 -6.15 9.25 24.37
C PHE A 388 -7.32 8.29 24.14
N ASP A 389 -8.12 8.45 23.10
CA ASP A 389 -9.25 7.55 22.79
C ASP A 389 -8.79 6.13 22.43
N PHE A 390 -7.51 5.98 22.04
CA PHE A 390 -6.87 4.72 21.70
C PHE A 390 -6.17 4.07 22.90
N HIS A 391 -6.38 4.60 24.10
CA HIS A 391 -5.89 4.07 25.35
C HIS A 391 -7.04 3.86 26.35
N THR A 392 -6.85 2.88 27.24
CA THR A 392 -7.75 2.56 28.35
C THR A 392 -6.92 2.26 29.60
N GLY A 393 -7.57 2.25 30.77
CA GLY A 393 -6.92 1.86 32.02
C GLY A 393 -6.37 3.02 32.86
N PRO A 394 -5.79 2.70 34.04
CA PRO A 394 -5.43 3.68 35.06
C PRO A 394 -4.35 4.68 34.63
N GLU A 395 -3.46 4.29 33.70
CA GLU A 395 -2.42 5.18 33.17
C GLU A 395 -3.02 6.34 32.38
N LYS A 396 -4.10 6.08 31.62
CA LYS A 396 -4.86 7.13 30.94
C LYS A 396 -5.54 8.06 31.94
N ASP A 397 -6.20 7.51 32.95
CA ASP A 397 -6.91 8.30 33.96
C ASP A 397 -5.96 9.22 34.74
N ALA A 398 -4.77 8.72 35.10
CA ALA A 398 -3.74 9.49 35.79
C ALA A 398 -3.18 10.64 34.91
N ALA A 399 -2.95 10.37 33.63
CA ALA A 399 -2.51 11.38 32.67
C ALA A 399 -3.56 12.48 32.46
N LEU A 400 -4.85 12.12 32.37
CA LEU A 400 -5.93 13.10 32.25
C LEU A 400 -6.07 13.98 33.50
N LYS A 401 -5.92 13.40 34.71
CA LYS A 401 -5.88 14.18 35.97
C LYS A 401 -4.73 15.18 35.97
N THR A 402 -3.56 14.77 35.49
CA THR A 402 -2.39 15.66 35.37
C THR A 402 -2.69 16.88 34.48
N ILE A 403 -3.37 16.68 33.34
CA ILE A 403 -3.78 17.76 32.44
C ILE A 403 -4.76 18.73 33.12
N LEU A 404 -5.64 18.21 33.97
CA LEU A 404 -6.63 18.99 34.73
C LEU A 404 -6.06 19.66 35.99
N GLY A 405 -4.81 19.36 36.37
CA GLY A 405 -4.20 19.84 37.62
C GLY A 405 -4.77 19.20 38.89
N LEU A 406 -5.27 17.96 38.78
CA LEU A 406 -5.93 17.19 39.86
C LEU A 406 -5.04 16.12 40.50
#